data_AF-A0A4Q5QST1-F1
#
_entry.id   AF-A0A4Q5QST1-F1
#
_cell.length_a   1.000
_cell.length_b   1.000
_cell.length_c   1.000
_cell.angle_alpha   90.00
_cell.angle_beta   90.00
_cell.angle_gamma   90.00
#
_symmetry.space_group_name_H-M   'P 1'
#
loop_
_entity.id
_entity.type
_entity.pdbx_description
1 polymer ?
#
loop_
_entity_poly.entity_id
_entity_poly.type
_entity_poly.pdbx_seq_one_letter_code
_entity_poly.pdbx_strand_id
1 'polypeptide(L)' 'LVLANILARPLCRMAGDLASRLAPGGGVILAGLLVEQVRTVLAAHQRHGLRLERVLTEGNWATLMLRAGG' A
#
# COMPACT_ATOMS: atom_id res chain seq x y z
N LEU A 1 2.98 -12.13 2.59
CA LEU A 1 2.51 -11.29 1.46
C LEU A 1 1.06 -10.93 1.73
N VAL A 2 0.69 -9.66 1.60
CA VAL A 2 -0.70 -9.21 1.66
C VAL A 2 -1.10 -8.57 0.34
N LEU A 3 -2.31 -8.86 -0.14
CA LEU A 3 -2.89 -8.24 -1.34
C LEU A 3 -4.25 -7.65 -0.98
N ALA A 4 -4.49 -6.41 -1.36
CA ALA A 4 -5.74 -5.71 -1.13
C ALA A 4 -6.13 -4.88 -2.35
N ASN A 5 -7.21 -5.26 -3.03
CA ASN A 5 -7.81 -4.51 -4.13
C ASN A 5 -9.16 -3.95 -3.68
N ILE A 6 -9.11 -2.85 -2.93
CA ILE A 6 -10.29 -2.22 -2.30
C ILE A 6 -10.12 -0.69 -2.31
N LEU A 7 -11.14 0.03 -1.86
CA LEU A 7 -11.14 1.50 -1.85
C LEU A 7 -9.98 2.11 -1.04
N ALA A 8 -9.47 3.25 -1.50
CA ALA A 8 -8.36 3.97 -0.88
C ALA A 8 -8.59 4.33 0.61
N ARG A 9 -9.80 4.75 0.99
CA ARG A 9 -10.09 5.17 2.37
C ARG A 9 -9.97 4.00 3.37
N PRO A 10 -10.57 2.82 3.13
CA PRO A 10 -10.26 1.59 3.87
C PRO A 10 -8.76 1.27 3.95
N LEU A 11 -8.04 1.32 2.83
CA LEU A 11 -6.60 1.05 2.80
C LEU A 11 -5.82 1.97 3.74
N CYS A 12 -6.13 3.28 3.74
CA CYS A 12 -5.53 4.22 4.68
C CYS A 12 -5.82 3.88 6.15
N ARG A 13 -7.06 3.48 6.48
CA ARG A 13 -7.45 3.13 7.85
C ARG A 13 -6.79 1.86 8.37
N MET A 14 -6.50 0.92 7.47
CA MET A 14 -5.91 -0.38 7.81
C MET A 14 -4.38 -0.37 7.76
N ALA A 15 -3.74 0.76 7.44
CA ALA A 15 -2.30 0.82 7.16
C ALA A 15 -1.43 0.29 8.32
N GLY A 16 -1.76 0.65 9.56
CA GLY A 16 -1.06 0.15 10.76
C GLY A 16 -1.28 -1.34 10.99
N ASP A 17 -2.52 -1.80 10.90
CA ASP A 17 -2.87 -3.22 11.07
C ASP A 17 -2.18 -4.09 10.01
N LEU A 18 -2.16 -3.64 8.76
CA LEU A 18 -1.46 -4.31 7.66
C LEU A 18 0.03 -4.42 7.94
N ALA A 19 0.69 -3.32 8.32
CA ALA A 19 2.11 -3.30 8.61
C ALA A 19 2.48 -4.25 9.77
N SER A 20 1.68 -4.25 10.85
CA SER A 20 1.93 -5.09 12.04
C SER A 20 1.83 -6.60 11.80
N ARG A 21 1.17 -7.02 10.71
CA ARG A 21 0.95 -8.43 10.36
C ARG A 21 1.99 -8.98 9.38
N LEU A 22 2.93 -8.15 8.94
CA LEU A 22 3.99 -8.58 8.02
C LEU A 22 5.20 -9.08 8.81
N ALA A 23 5.76 -10.20 8.36
CA ALA A 23 7.12 -10.57 8.75
C ALA A 23 8.12 -9.51 8.25
N PRO A 24 9.32 -9.39 8.87
CA PRO A 24 10.40 -8.54 8.36
C PRO A 24 10.66 -8.80 6.87
N GLY A 25 10.73 -7.73 6.07
CA GLY A 25 10.86 -7.84 4.62
C GLY A 25 9.61 -8.35 3.88
N GLY A 26 8.46 -8.52 4.55
CA GLY A 26 7.21 -8.94 3.95
C GLY A 26 6.63 -7.90 2.99
N GLY A 27 6.05 -8.37 1.87
CA GLY A 27 5.46 -7.51 0.83
C GLY A 27 3.95 -7.25 1.00
N VAL A 28 3.51 -6.11 0.49
CA VAL A 28 2.11 -5.67 0.37
C VAL A 28 1.83 -5.18 -1.05
N ILE A 29 0.71 -5.59 -1.63
CA ILE A 29 0.20 -5.09 -2.91
C ILE A 29 -1.14 -4.40 -2.66
N LEU A 30 -1.23 -3.10 -2.95
CA LEU A 30 -2.43 -2.28 -2.81
C LEU A 30 -2.92 -1.88 -4.19
N ALA A 31 -4.06 -2.40 -4.62
CA ALA A 31 -4.66 -2.16 -5.92
C ALA A 31 -6.04 -1.50 -5.80
N GLY A 32 -6.64 -1.14 -6.93
CA GLY A 32 -7.95 -0.48 -6.96
C GLY A 32 -7.89 1.00 -6.59
N LEU A 33 -6.72 1.62 -6.76
CA LEU A 33 -6.50 3.03 -6.51
C LEU A 33 -6.74 3.83 -7.78
N LEU A 34 -7.34 5.01 -7.65
CA LEU A 34 -7.19 6.04 -8.67
C LEU A 34 -5.80 6.68 -8.56
N VAL A 35 -5.21 7.14 -9.67
CA VAL A 35 -3.87 7.74 -9.71
C VAL A 35 -3.74 8.89 -8.70
N GLU A 36 -4.77 9.72 -8.54
CA GLU A 36 -4.81 10.83 -7.58
C GLU A 36 -4.80 10.38 -6.11
N GLN A 37 -5.19 9.14 -5.82
CA GLN A 37 -5.24 8.58 -4.47
C GLN A 37 -3.89 8.01 -4.02
N VAL A 38 -2.95 7.77 -4.96
CA VAL A 38 -1.65 7.13 -4.68
C VAL A 38 -0.89 7.82 -3.56
N ARG A 39 -0.78 9.16 -3.61
CA ARG A 39 -0.01 9.92 -2.61
C ARG A 39 -0.58 9.74 -1.20
N THR A 40 -1.89 9.77 -1.06
CA THR A 40 -2.56 9.65 0.24
C THR A 40 -2.43 8.24 0.80
N VAL A 41 -2.65 7.21 -0.03
CA VAL A 41 -2.53 5.80 0.39
C VAL A 41 -1.09 5.44 0.74
N LEU A 42 -0.14 5.87 -0.09
CA LEU A 42 1.28 5.66 0.17
C LEU A 42 1.73 6.32 1.47
N ALA A 43 1.38 7.59 1.69
CA ALA A 43 1.75 8.31 2.91
C ALA A 43 1.18 7.65 4.18
N ALA A 44 -0.04 7.10 4.12
CA ALA A 44 -0.62 6.36 5.24
C ALA A 44 0.21 5.11 5.58
N HIS A 45 0.68 4.36 4.57
CA HIS A 45 1.46 3.14 4.79
C HIS A 45 2.92 3.42 5.18
N GLN A 46 3.52 4.49 4.66
CA GLN A 46 4.86 4.93 5.04
C GLN A 46 4.98 5.33 6.51
N ARG A 47 3.92 5.94 7.08
CA ARG A 47 3.87 6.25 8.52
C ARG A 47 3.98 5.01 9.41
N HIS A 48 3.70 3.82 8.88
CA HIS A 48 3.81 2.55 9.58
C HIS A 48 5.00 1.70 9.11
N GLY A 49 6.02 2.32 8.52
CA GLY A 49 7.30 1.67 8.21
C GLY A 49 7.33 0.87 6.92
N LEU A 50 6.26 0.90 6.11
CA LEU A 50 6.25 0.31 4.78
C LEU A 50 6.96 1.21 3.77
N ARG A 51 7.81 0.63 2.93
CA ARG A 51 8.58 1.34 1.92
C ARG A 51 8.03 1.03 0.54
N LEU A 52 7.98 2.04 -0.32
CA LEU A 52 7.56 1.86 -1.72
C LEU A 52 8.64 1.09 -2.48
N GLU A 53 8.23 0.03 -3.15
CA GLU A 53 9.09 -0.69 -4.10
C GLU A 53 8.72 -0.34 -5.54
N ARG A 54 7.42 -0.25 -5.84
CA ARG A 54 6.95 0.01 -7.21
C ARG A 54 5.58 0.65 -7.21
N VAL A 55 5.34 1.51 -8.20
CA VAL A 55 4.01 1.94 -8.62
C VAL A 55 3.76 1.37 -10.02
N LEU A 56 2.62 0.74 -10.22
CA LEU A 56 2.12 0.38 -11.55
C LEU A 56 0.89 1.24 -11.86
N THR A 57 0.77 1.72 -13.10
CA THR A 57 -0.36 2.53 -13.54
C THR A 57 -0.93 2.01 -14.85
N GLU A 58 -2.25 1.95 -14.95
CA GLU A 58 -2.98 1.57 -16.15
C GLU A 58 -4.21 2.48 -16.31
N GLY A 59 -4.14 3.40 -17.28
CA GLY A 59 -5.13 4.48 -17.40
C GLY A 59 -5.20 5.29 -16.10
N ASN A 60 -6.40 5.38 -15.53
CA ASN A 60 -6.65 6.11 -14.28
C ASN A 60 -6.43 5.24 -13.02
N TRP A 61 -6.07 3.98 -13.18
CA TRP A 61 -5.87 3.06 -12.08
C TRP A 61 -4.40 2.93 -11.71
N ALA A 62 -4.14 2.70 -10.43
CA ALA A 62 -2.81 2.49 -9.87
C ALA A 62 -2.78 1.30 -8.91
N THR A 63 -1.60 0.68 -8.82
CA THR A 63 -1.24 -0.35 -7.84
C THR A 63 0.08 0.01 -7.18
N LEU A 64 0.14 -0.08 -5.85
CA LEU A 64 1.36 0.10 -5.06
C LEU A 64 1.90 -1.24 -4.60
N MET A 65 3.19 -1.47 -4.81
CA MET A 65 3.94 -2.55 -4.18
C MET A 65 4.79 -1.94 -3.08
N LEU A 66 4.58 -2.40 -1.85
CA LEU A 66 5.28 -1.94 -0.66
C LEU A 66 5.96 -3.12 0.04
N ARG A 67 6.96 -2.82 0.85
CA ARG A 67 7.69 -3.81 1.66
C ARG A 67 7.93 -3.32 3.07
N ALA A 68 7.77 -4.20 4.05
CA ALA A 68 8.13 -3.93 5.45
C ALA A 68 9.64 -3.80 5.61
N GLY A 69 10.07 -2.92 6.52
CA GLY A 69 11.47 -2.87 6.97
C GLY A 69 11.95 -4.25 7.43
N GLY A 70 13.23 -4.54 7.17
CA GLY A 70 13.94 -5.65 7.79
C GLY A 70 14.48 -5.26 9.15
#